data_AF-A0A7Y2VJR3-F1
#
_entry.id   AF-A0A7Y2VJR3-F1
#
_cell.length_a   1.000
_cell.length_b   1.000
_cell.length_c   1.000
_cell.angle_alpha   90.00
_cell.angle_beta   90.00
_cell.angle_gamma   90.00
#
_symmetry.space_group_name_H-M   'P 1'
#
loop_
_entity.id
_entity.type
_entity.pdbx_description
1 polymer ?
#
loop_
_entity_poly.entity_id
_entity_poly.type
_entity_poly.pdbx_seq_one_letter_code
_entity_poly.pdbx_strand_id
1 'polypeptide(L)'
;RKASLYPRVSLTEEGIPEPTGRLARHARRANSWFGRITLGQLSKVATVMLVMLFVSAAITTWDLFHGLAAGGEGTLLGFKTFVAVHLVLPIVLVVLTAIGLILVKVNKAHAIEALQRIIPHWKKKPGKYIDKVRLGDLLQMGLLRGGSVSTLTSTIYMNRIRGLGYAVAYSREDLKNRVLDNEIYTLQASSFPDNDFHRRLAADEAWPPPAEMGRIVGHAATMPTKLWLEQDEGDPLNDLDYLVVCGQATICYNLMKHAWDECRRDGEWLDPGTEELFEHALAEWKKLVRDPLSLLNDRKRRSRLPELKAQAEAP
;
A
#
# COMPACT_ATOMS: atom_id res chain seq x y z
N ARG A 1 8.78 -23.59 -8.74
CA ARG A 1 9.63 -22.41 -9.04
C ARG A 1 9.59 -21.46 -7.84
N LYS A 2 10.73 -21.06 -7.26
CA LYS A 2 10.77 -20.06 -6.17
C LYS A 2 10.81 -18.65 -6.81
N ALA A 3 9.65 -18.03 -6.99
CA ALA A 3 9.57 -16.62 -7.42
C ALA A 3 9.96 -15.71 -6.25
N SER A 4 10.86 -14.75 -6.48
CA SER A 4 11.23 -13.77 -5.46
C SER A 4 10.04 -12.87 -5.16
N LEU A 5 9.48 -13.01 -3.96
CA LEU A 5 8.23 -12.39 -3.48
C LEU A 5 8.36 -10.92 -3.04
N TYR A 6 9.37 -10.19 -3.51
CA TYR A 6 9.61 -8.82 -3.07
C TYR A 6 9.43 -7.80 -4.20
N PRO A 7 8.61 -6.75 -4.02
CA PRO A 7 8.57 -5.63 -4.95
C PRO A 7 9.94 -4.95 -4.96
N ARG A 8 10.53 -4.78 -6.14
CA ARG A 8 11.76 -3.98 -6.30
C ARG A 8 11.40 -2.51 -6.10
N VAL A 9 11.90 -1.93 -5.02
CA VAL A 9 11.84 -0.48 -4.78
C VAL A 9 12.75 0.18 -5.82
N SER A 10 12.23 1.13 -6.62
CA SER A 10 13.07 1.95 -7.49
C SER A 10 13.95 2.84 -6.60
N LEU A 11 15.26 2.66 -6.75
CA LEU A 11 16.28 3.48 -6.11
C LEU A 11 16.79 4.47 -7.16
N THR A 12 17.03 5.72 -6.77
CA THR A 12 17.77 6.67 -7.61
C THR A 12 19.22 6.20 -7.79
N GLU A 13 19.97 6.78 -8.75
CA GLU A 13 21.41 6.48 -8.94
C GLU A 13 22.26 6.68 -7.67
N GLU A 14 21.75 7.45 -6.70
CA GLU A 14 22.38 7.70 -5.39
C GLU A 14 21.92 6.74 -4.28
N GLY A 15 21.10 5.73 -4.59
CA GLY A 15 20.63 4.73 -3.62
C GLY A 15 19.57 5.24 -2.64
N ILE A 16 18.88 6.34 -2.97
CA ILE A 16 17.81 6.92 -2.15
C ILE A 16 16.45 6.45 -2.71
N PRO A 17 15.51 5.97 -1.87
CA PRO A 17 14.18 5.59 -2.35
C PRO A 17 13.43 6.81 -2.89
N GLU A 18 12.90 6.72 -4.12
CA GLU A 18 12.10 7.79 -4.71
C GLU A 18 10.84 8.06 -3.87
N PRO A 19 10.53 9.32 -3.53
CA PRO A 19 9.34 9.65 -2.77
C PRO A 19 8.10 9.53 -3.68
N THR A 20 7.47 8.36 -3.68
CA THR A 20 6.19 8.13 -4.35
C THR A 20 5.02 8.64 -3.48
N GLY A 21 4.34 9.69 -3.93
CA GLY A 21 3.00 10.06 -3.43
C GLY A 21 2.81 11.48 -2.86
N ARG A 22 1.59 12.02 -3.03
CA ARG A 22 1.14 13.35 -2.55
C ARG A 22 1.22 13.54 -1.02
N LEU A 23 1.29 12.44 -0.25
CA LEU A 23 1.39 12.46 1.21
C LEU A 23 2.76 12.95 1.71
N ALA A 24 3.83 12.74 0.95
CA ALA A 24 5.18 13.19 1.31
C ALA A 24 5.30 14.73 1.32
N ARG A 25 4.51 15.44 0.49
CA ARG A 25 4.50 16.91 0.44
C ARG A 25 3.71 17.55 1.60
N HIS A 26 2.61 16.93 2.05
CA HIS A 26 1.83 17.45 3.18
C HIS A 26 2.57 17.30 4.53
N ALA A 27 3.37 16.26 4.69
CA ALA A 27 4.20 16.06 5.87
C ALA A 27 5.22 17.19 6.10
N ARG A 28 5.71 17.86 5.04
CA ARG A 28 6.69 18.96 5.20
C ARG A 28 6.08 20.25 5.75
N ARG A 29 4.79 20.53 5.53
CA ARG A 29 4.19 21.84 5.83
C ARG A 29 3.67 21.95 7.27
N ALA A 30 3.18 20.84 7.85
CA ALA A 30 2.78 20.79 9.27
C ALA A 30 3.99 20.74 10.24
N ASN A 31 5.20 20.53 9.72
CA ASN A 31 6.41 20.27 10.51
C ASN A 31 7.21 21.52 10.92
N SER A 32 6.84 22.73 10.47
CA SER A 32 7.67 23.92 10.72
C SER A 32 7.60 24.45 12.15
N TRP A 33 6.43 24.32 12.82
CA TRP A 33 6.24 24.77 14.19
C TRP A 33 6.61 23.69 15.22
N PHE A 34 6.16 22.44 15.03
CA PHE A 34 6.48 21.32 15.93
C PHE A 34 7.90 20.75 15.76
N GLY A 35 8.55 20.98 14.61
CA GLY A 35 9.90 20.50 14.35
C GLY A 35 11.01 21.18 15.15
N ARG A 36 10.71 22.31 15.82
CA ARG A 36 11.67 23.05 16.66
C ARG A 36 11.56 22.70 18.15
N ILE A 37 10.48 22.05 18.57
CA ILE A 37 10.21 21.76 19.98
C ILE A 37 10.77 20.38 20.33
N THR A 38 11.62 20.34 21.35
CA THR A 38 12.16 19.08 21.90
C THR A 38 11.20 18.47 22.92
N LEU A 39 11.25 17.14 23.08
CA LEU A 39 10.43 16.43 24.06
C LEU A 39 10.65 16.94 25.50
N GLY A 40 11.89 17.30 25.83
CA GLY A 40 12.22 17.89 27.13
C GLY A 40 11.64 19.30 27.35
N GLN A 41 11.58 20.13 26.31
CA GLN A 41 10.94 21.46 26.39
C GLN A 41 9.42 21.33 26.52
N LEU A 42 8.80 20.43 25.75
CA LEU A 42 7.36 20.17 25.82
C LEU A 42 6.94 19.69 27.21
N SER A 43 7.69 18.76 27.81
CA SER A 43 7.39 18.26 29.16
C SER A 43 7.49 19.37 30.22
N LYS A 44 8.45 20.29 30.09
CA LYS A 44 8.58 21.44 31.00
C LYS A 44 7.41 22.43 30.84
N VAL A 45 7.08 22.81 29.60
CA VAL A 45 5.96 23.73 29.32
C VAL A 45 4.64 23.13 29.79
N ALA A 46 4.39 21.85 29.51
CA ALA A 46 3.19 21.16 29.95
C ALA A 46 3.10 21.05 31.48
N THR A 47 4.22 20.89 32.19
CA THR A 47 4.23 20.89 33.66
C THR A 47 3.89 22.28 34.21
N VAL A 48 4.46 23.34 33.62
CA VAL A 48 4.13 24.73 34.01
C VAL A 48 2.67 25.05 33.74
N MET A 49 2.14 24.66 32.57
CA MET A 49 0.73 24.80 32.24
C MET A 49 -0.17 24.03 33.20
N LEU A 50 0.19 22.79 33.57
CA LEU A 50 -0.57 22.02 34.56
C LEU A 50 -0.64 22.74 35.91
N VAL A 51 0.48 23.31 36.37
CA VAL A 51 0.50 24.08 37.63
C VAL A 51 -0.37 25.34 37.51
N MET A 52 -0.28 26.08 36.40
CA MET A 52 -1.14 27.25 36.18
C MET A 52 -2.63 26.88 36.12
N LEU A 53 -2.98 25.78 35.46
CA LEU A 53 -4.36 25.29 35.40
C LEU A 53 -4.87 24.84 36.77
N PHE A 54 -4.01 24.22 37.57
CA PHE A 54 -4.35 23.83 38.93
C PHE A 54 -4.58 25.06 39.83
N VAL A 55 -3.72 26.07 39.74
CA VAL A 55 -3.90 27.35 40.45
C VAL A 55 -5.17 28.06 40.01
N SER A 56 -5.44 28.10 38.69
CA SER A 56 -6.68 28.66 38.15
C SER A 56 -7.90 27.92 38.69
N ALA A 57 -7.90 26.59 38.66
CA ALA A 57 -9.00 25.78 39.18
C ALA A 57 -9.19 25.99 40.70
N ALA A 58 -8.10 26.12 41.46
CA ALA A 58 -8.16 26.41 42.89
C ALA A 58 -8.76 27.78 43.20
N ILE A 59 -8.37 28.83 42.46
CA ILE A 59 -8.93 30.18 42.61
C ILE A 59 -10.42 30.17 42.27
N THR A 60 -10.81 29.55 41.15
CA THR A 60 -12.23 29.46 40.76
C THR A 60 -13.06 28.69 41.79
N THR A 61 -12.49 27.64 42.41
CA THR A 61 -13.16 26.89 43.48
C THR A 61 -13.28 27.73 44.76
N TRP A 62 -12.26 28.52 45.08
CA TRP A 62 -12.24 29.43 46.23
C TRP A 62 -13.26 30.56 46.10
N ASP A 63 -13.32 31.22 44.95
CA ASP A 63 -14.29 32.29 44.66
C ASP A 63 -15.73 31.76 44.69
N LEU A 64 -15.95 30.54 44.19
CA LEU A 64 -17.26 29.89 44.25
C LEU A 64 -17.67 29.59 45.70
N PHE A 65 -16.74 29.13 46.54
CA PHE A 65 -17.01 28.84 47.96
C PHE A 65 -17.36 30.11 48.75
N HIS A 66 -16.63 31.20 48.52
CA HIS A 66 -16.95 32.50 49.14
C HIS A 66 -18.24 33.13 48.60
N GLY A 67 -18.52 33.00 47.30
CA GLY A 67 -19.78 33.45 46.71
C GLY A 67 -21.00 32.68 47.23
N LEU A 68 -20.85 31.38 47.51
CA LEU A 68 -21.86 30.54 48.16
C LEU A 68 -22.10 30.93 49.62
N ALA A 69 -21.04 31.29 50.35
CA ALA A 69 -21.14 31.76 51.73
C ALA A 69 -21.78 33.16 51.85
N ALA A 70 -21.74 33.97 50.78
CA ALA A 70 -22.28 35.33 50.75
C ALA A 70 -23.79 35.43 50.44
N GLY A 71 -24.52 34.31 50.30
CA GLY A 71 -25.98 34.30 50.34
C GLY A 71 -26.71 35.09 49.23
N GLY A 72 -26.26 35.00 47.98
CA GLY A 72 -26.91 35.69 46.85
C GLY A 72 -28.10 34.92 46.26
N GLU A 73 -29.29 35.53 46.27
CA GLU A 73 -30.52 35.05 45.62
C GLU A 73 -30.39 35.05 44.08
N GLY A 74 -29.80 34.01 43.51
CA GLY A 74 -29.70 33.80 42.06
C GLY A 74 -30.48 32.58 41.60
N THR A 75 -31.24 32.71 40.52
CA THR A 75 -32.05 31.65 39.90
C THR A 75 -31.26 30.36 39.67
N LEU A 76 -31.82 29.25 40.14
CA LEU A 76 -31.21 27.90 40.21
C LEU A 76 -30.66 27.37 38.86
N LEU A 77 -31.18 27.87 37.73
CA LEU A 77 -30.73 27.51 36.39
C LEU A 77 -29.40 28.19 35.99
N GLY A 78 -29.20 29.45 36.39
CA GLY A 78 -27.96 30.22 36.15
C GLY A 78 -26.80 29.73 37.02
N PHE A 79 -27.10 29.29 38.25
CA PHE A 79 -26.12 28.67 39.14
C PHE A 79 -25.59 27.33 38.58
N LYS A 80 -26.46 26.48 38.02
CA LYS A 80 -26.06 25.19 37.42
C LYS A 80 -25.19 25.35 36.17
N THR A 81 -25.51 26.29 35.29
CA THR A 81 -24.70 26.55 34.08
C THR A 81 -23.39 27.25 34.41
N PHE A 82 -23.39 28.15 35.39
CA PHE A 82 -22.17 28.80 35.90
C PHE A 82 -21.20 27.78 36.51
N VAL A 83 -21.67 26.92 37.42
CA VAL A 83 -20.87 25.86 38.04
C VAL A 83 -20.40 24.83 37.01
N ALA A 84 -21.26 24.39 36.08
CA ALA A 84 -20.86 23.43 35.06
C ALA A 84 -19.76 23.96 34.14
N VAL A 85 -19.85 25.22 33.68
CA VAL A 85 -18.86 25.79 32.75
C VAL A 85 -17.57 26.21 33.47
N HIS A 86 -17.67 26.81 34.66
CA HIS A 86 -16.50 27.36 35.35
C HIS A 86 -15.77 26.36 36.25
N LEU A 87 -16.44 25.28 36.69
CA LEU A 87 -15.80 24.25 37.52
C LEU A 87 -15.42 23.00 36.72
N VAL A 88 -16.33 22.46 35.91
CA VAL A 88 -16.12 21.16 35.25
C VAL A 88 -15.10 21.27 34.11
N LEU A 89 -15.17 22.33 33.29
CA LEU A 89 -14.25 22.54 32.17
C LEU A 89 -12.76 22.61 32.60
N PRO A 90 -12.35 23.43 33.59
CA PRO A 90 -10.95 23.46 33.99
C PRO A 90 -10.51 22.17 34.68
N ILE A 91 -11.37 21.52 35.45
CA ILE A 91 -11.05 20.21 36.06
C ILE A 91 -10.80 19.16 34.98
N VAL A 92 -11.65 19.08 33.96
CA VAL A 92 -11.47 18.16 32.83
C VAL A 92 -10.16 18.47 32.08
N LEU A 93 -9.85 19.75 31.86
CA LEU A 93 -8.61 20.15 31.20
C LEU A 93 -7.36 19.77 32.02
N VAL A 94 -7.40 19.93 33.34
CA VAL A 94 -6.35 19.49 34.27
C VAL A 94 -6.18 17.97 34.22
N VAL A 95 -7.27 17.22 34.24
CA VAL A 95 -7.23 15.75 34.18
C VAL A 95 -6.64 15.27 32.85
N LEU A 96 -7.07 15.83 31.72
CA LEU A 96 -6.55 15.46 30.39
C LEU A 96 -5.06 15.79 30.24
N THR A 97 -4.62 16.96 30.72
CA THR A 97 -3.20 17.35 30.67
C THR A 97 -2.35 16.49 31.60
N ALA A 98 -2.85 16.12 32.77
CA ALA A 98 -2.20 15.19 33.69
C ALA A 98 -2.05 13.79 33.09
N ILE A 99 -3.12 13.23 32.49
CA ILE A 99 -3.08 11.95 31.79
C ILE A 99 -2.04 11.98 30.67
N GLY A 100 -2.04 13.03 29.84
CA GLY A 100 -1.06 13.20 28.77
C GLY A 100 0.38 13.20 29.27
N LEU A 101 0.66 13.91 30.37
CA LEU A 101 1.98 13.93 31.00
C LEU A 101 2.40 12.57 31.58
N ILE A 102 1.46 11.83 32.17
CA ILE A 102 1.70 10.48 32.70
C ILE A 102 2.10 9.56 31.54
N LEU A 103 1.33 9.54 30.45
CA LEU A 103 1.63 8.72 29.27
C LEU A 103 3.01 9.03 28.68
N VAL A 104 3.38 10.31 28.56
CA VAL A 104 4.71 10.71 28.09
C VAL A 104 5.82 10.23 29.03
N LYS A 105 5.62 10.35 30.35
CA LYS A 105 6.61 9.90 31.34
C LYS A 105 6.79 8.38 31.35
N VAL A 106 5.70 7.63 31.28
CA VAL A 106 5.70 6.15 31.23
C VAL A 106 6.38 5.68 29.95
N ASN A 107 6.00 6.21 28.79
CA ASN A 107 6.63 5.87 27.51
C ASN A 107 8.11 6.26 27.48
N LYS A 108 8.48 7.39 28.08
CA LYS A 108 9.89 7.79 28.25
C LYS A 108 10.65 6.79 29.12
N ALA A 109 10.07 6.32 30.23
CA ALA A 109 10.70 5.34 31.10
C ALA A 109 10.96 4.01 30.36
N HIS A 110 9.95 3.48 29.65
CA HIS A 110 10.12 2.28 28.83
C HIS A 110 11.16 2.46 27.72
N ALA A 111 11.20 3.62 27.07
CA ALA A 111 12.20 3.90 26.06
C ALA A 111 13.62 3.94 26.67
N ILE A 112 13.80 4.55 27.85
CA ILE A 112 15.07 4.56 28.58
C ILE A 112 15.51 3.14 28.91
N GLU A 113 14.59 2.31 29.41
CA GLU A 113 14.87 0.92 29.77
C GLU A 113 15.28 0.09 28.53
N ALA A 114 14.56 0.22 27.42
CA ALA A 114 14.89 -0.43 26.16
C ALA A 114 16.26 0.04 25.61
N LEU A 115 16.54 1.34 25.70
CA LEU A 115 17.83 1.92 25.31
C LEU A 115 18.99 1.44 26.21
N GLN A 116 18.74 1.22 27.51
CA GLN A 116 19.74 0.67 28.44
C GLN A 116 20.09 -0.78 28.11
N ARG A 117 19.16 -1.57 27.57
CA ARG A 117 19.43 -2.95 27.14
C ARG A 117 20.29 -3.03 25.87
N ILE A 118 20.26 -1.99 25.03
CA ILE A 118 20.91 -1.98 23.71
C ILE A 118 22.21 -1.17 23.70
N ILE A 119 22.31 -0.09 24.49
CA ILE A 119 23.48 0.79 24.52
C ILE A 119 24.50 0.25 25.53
N PRO A 120 25.79 0.12 25.15
CA PRO A 120 26.81 -0.35 26.09
C PRO A 120 26.98 0.62 27.29
N HIS A 121 27.42 0.09 28.42
CA HIS A 121 27.43 0.76 29.74
C HIS A 121 28.26 2.08 29.84
N TRP A 122 29.09 2.40 28.85
CA TRP A 122 29.92 3.62 28.79
C TRP A 122 29.17 4.94 28.52
N LYS A 123 27.94 4.94 28.00
CA LYS A 123 27.15 6.18 27.80
C LYS A 123 26.33 6.52 29.04
N LYS A 124 26.91 7.34 29.92
CA LYS A 124 26.25 7.85 31.13
C LYS A 124 25.05 8.74 30.75
N LYS A 125 23.82 8.23 30.96
CA LYS A 125 22.50 8.93 30.92
C LYS A 125 21.77 8.93 29.56
N PRO A 126 21.17 7.79 29.12
CA PRO A 126 20.32 7.71 27.93
C PRO A 126 19.14 8.68 27.92
N GLY A 127 18.58 9.03 29.09
CA GLY A 127 17.47 9.99 29.20
C GLY A 127 17.77 11.39 28.61
N LYS A 128 19.02 11.85 28.65
CA LYS A 128 19.43 13.14 28.05
C LYS A 128 19.34 13.14 26.53
N TYR A 129 19.41 11.97 25.89
CA TYR A 129 19.28 11.86 24.44
C TYR A 129 17.82 11.89 24.03
N ILE A 130 16.94 11.20 24.77
CA ILE A 130 15.50 11.22 24.54
C ILE A 130 14.93 12.65 24.70
N ASP A 131 15.43 13.40 25.69
CA ASP A 131 15.00 14.78 25.91
C ASP A 131 15.39 15.74 24.77
N LYS A 132 16.39 15.40 23.96
CA LYS A 132 16.83 16.17 22.79
C LYS A 132 16.09 15.79 21.50
N VAL A 133 15.31 14.71 21.52
CA VAL A 133 14.55 14.29 20.34
C VAL A 133 13.47 15.32 20.04
N ARG A 134 13.39 15.73 18.77
CA ARG A 134 12.39 16.68 18.28
C ARG A 134 11.06 15.97 18.07
N LEU A 135 9.97 16.65 18.39
CA LEU A 135 8.63 16.06 18.24
C LEU A 135 8.31 15.79 16.76
N GLY A 136 8.76 16.66 15.85
CA GLY A 136 8.63 16.46 14.41
C GLY A 136 9.29 15.17 13.91
N ASP A 137 10.49 14.85 14.42
CA ASP A 137 11.22 13.63 14.04
C ASP A 137 10.51 12.37 14.56
N LEU A 138 9.94 12.42 15.76
CA LEU A 138 9.15 11.31 16.33
C LEU A 138 7.86 11.06 15.56
N LEU A 139 7.13 12.14 15.21
CA LEU A 139 5.92 12.04 14.42
C LEU A 139 6.23 11.51 13.01
N GLN A 140 7.30 11.99 12.38
CA GLN A 140 7.72 11.50 11.07
C GLN A 140 8.16 10.03 11.13
N MET A 141 8.94 9.62 12.13
CA MET A 141 9.30 8.20 12.34
C MET A 141 8.07 7.33 12.60
N GLY A 142 7.10 7.82 13.37
CA GLY A 142 5.84 7.11 13.64
C GLY A 142 4.98 6.97 12.38
N LEU A 143 4.85 8.03 11.59
CA LEU A 143 4.12 8.03 10.33
C LEU A 143 4.79 7.12 9.29
N LEU A 144 6.12 7.15 9.19
CA LEU A 144 6.88 6.27 8.30
C LEU A 144 6.72 4.80 8.72
N ARG A 145 6.83 4.49 10.01
CA ARG A 145 6.63 3.12 10.52
C ARG A 145 5.19 2.65 10.37
N GLY A 146 4.21 3.50 10.64
CA GLY A 146 2.79 3.18 10.43
C GLY A 146 2.46 2.94 8.97
N GLY A 147 3.00 3.77 8.07
CA GLY A 147 2.90 3.59 6.62
C GLY A 147 3.52 2.27 6.18
N SER A 148 4.76 1.98 6.58
CA SER A 148 5.44 0.73 6.24
C SER A 148 4.75 -0.50 6.79
N VAL A 149 4.25 -0.48 8.04
CA VAL A 149 3.50 -1.61 8.61
C VAL A 149 2.20 -1.82 7.84
N SER A 150 1.45 -0.76 7.52
CA SER A 150 0.21 -0.86 6.74
C SER A 150 0.45 -1.43 5.35
N THR A 151 1.45 -0.92 4.62
CA THR A 151 1.81 -1.41 3.29
C THR A 151 2.29 -2.86 3.35
N LEU A 152 3.17 -3.19 4.28
CA LEU A 152 3.68 -4.55 4.47
C LEU A 152 2.55 -5.52 4.81
N THR A 153 1.63 -5.10 5.68
CA THR A 153 0.47 -5.89 6.09
C THR A 153 -0.47 -6.14 4.92
N SER A 154 -0.79 -5.12 4.13
CA SER A 154 -1.68 -5.24 2.97
C SER A 154 -1.08 -6.14 1.88
N THR A 155 0.19 -5.95 1.52
CA THR A 155 0.85 -6.75 0.49
C THR A 155 1.03 -8.21 0.93
N ILE A 156 1.40 -8.46 2.20
CA ILE A 156 1.56 -9.82 2.73
C ILE A 156 0.21 -10.55 2.76
N TYR A 157 -0.86 -9.90 3.26
CA TYR A 157 -2.17 -10.55 3.33
C TYR A 157 -2.73 -10.86 1.95
N MET A 158 -2.66 -9.93 0.99
CA MET A 158 -3.19 -10.19 -0.36
C MET A 158 -2.42 -11.30 -1.08
N ASN A 159 -1.09 -11.33 -0.95
CA ASN A 159 -0.28 -12.41 -1.49
C ASN A 159 -0.59 -13.75 -0.79
N ARG A 160 -0.84 -13.73 0.52
CA ARG A 160 -1.22 -14.94 1.26
C ARG A 160 -2.60 -15.46 0.88
N ILE A 161 -3.58 -14.57 0.71
CA ILE A 161 -4.93 -14.93 0.26
C ILE A 161 -4.89 -15.53 -1.15
N ARG A 162 -4.19 -14.87 -2.09
CA ARG A 162 -3.99 -15.39 -3.45
C ARG A 162 -3.30 -16.77 -3.42
N GLY A 163 -2.23 -16.90 -2.63
CA GLY A 163 -1.51 -18.16 -2.46
C GLY A 163 -2.37 -19.29 -1.89
N LEU A 164 -3.27 -19.00 -0.94
CA LEU A 164 -4.24 -19.97 -0.43
C LEU A 164 -5.26 -20.38 -1.52
N GLY A 165 -5.74 -19.43 -2.32
CA GLY A 165 -6.62 -19.71 -3.45
C GLY A 165 -5.97 -20.67 -4.45
N TYR A 166 -4.72 -20.41 -4.84
CA TYR A 166 -3.98 -21.32 -5.71
C TYR A 166 -3.70 -22.67 -5.06
N ALA A 167 -3.30 -22.69 -3.79
CA ALA A 167 -3.05 -23.95 -3.10
C ALA A 167 -4.30 -24.85 -3.12
N VAL A 168 -5.48 -24.30 -2.85
CA VAL A 168 -6.73 -25.05 -2.91
C VAL A 168 -7.03 -25.51 -4.33
N ALA A 169 -6.97 -24.60 -5.32
CA ALA A 169 -7.28 -24.93 -6.71
C ALA A 169 -6.36 -26.01 -7.31
N TYR A 170 -5.05 -25.92 -7.05
CA TYR A 170 -4.05 -26.86 -7.56
C TYR A 170 -3.88 -28.13 -6.71
N SER A 171 -4.37 -28.16 -5.46
CA SER A 171 -4.35 -29.38 -4.61
C SER A 171 -5.41 -30.41 -5.00
N ARG A 172 -6.41 -30.00 -5.77
CA ARG A 172 -7.54 -30.82 -6.17
C ARG A 172 -7.16 -31.75 -7.32
N GLU A 173 -7.21 -33.06 -7.07
CA GLU A 173 -6.86 -34.07 -8.07
C GLU A 173 -7.82 -34.07 -9.27
N ASP A 174 -9.09 -33.73 -9.06
CA ASP A 174 -10.10 -33.61 -10.12
C ASP A 174 -9.84 -32.43 -11.07
N LEU A 175 -9.04 -31.46 -10.63
CA LEU A 175 -8.66 -30.26 -11.39
C LEU A 175 -7.23 -30.35 -11.94
N LYS A 176 -6.53 -31.47 -11.73
CA LYS A 176 -5.17 -31.67 -12.22
C LYS A 176 -5.13 -31.51 -13.75
N ASN A 177 -4.19 -30.70 -14.23
CA ASN A 177 -4.01 -30.34 -15.65
C ASN A 177 -5.21 -29.62 -16.30
N ARG A 178 -6.17 -29.14 -15.50
CA ARG A 178 -7.39 -28.44 -15.98
C ARG A 178 -7.51 -27.00 -15.46
N VAL A 179 -6.51 -26.52 -14.71
CA VAL A 179 -6.48 -25.17 -14.14
C VAL A 179 -5.25 -24.44 -14.66
N LEU A 180 -5.47 -23.21 -15.09
CA LEU A 180 -4.43 -22.29 -15.51
C LEU A 180 -4.65 -20.93 -14.85
N ASP A 181 -3.58 -20.37 -14.30
CA ASP A 181 -3.56 -19.02 -13.79
C ASP A 181 -3.33 -18.00 -14.91
N ASN A 182 -3.92 -16.82 -14.75
CA ASN A 182 -3.77 -15.70 -15.68
C ASN A 182 -3.27 -14.47 -14.92
N GLU A 183 -2.01 -14.52 -14.50
CA GLU A 183 -1.40 -13.46 -13.70
C GLU A 183 -0.81 -12.35 -14.58
N ILE A 184 -1.21 -11.10 -14.33
CA ILE A 184 -0.79 -9.91 -15.10
C ILE A 184 0.73 -9.59 -15.04
N TYR A 185 1.50 -10.34 -14.25
CA TYR A 185 2.95 -10.20 -14.14
C TYR A 185 3.73 -11.38 -14.76
N THR A 186 3.03 -12.39 -15.31
CA THR A 186 3.66 -13.59 -15.90
C THR A 186 4.66 -13.23 -17.00
N LEU A 187 4.25 -12.33 -17.91
CA LEU A 187 5.04 -11.93 -19.06
C LEU A 187 6.01 -10.76 -18.76
N GLN A 188 6.04 -10.26 -17.52
CA GLN A 188 6.92 -9.17 -17.09
C GLN A 188 8.39 -9.61 -16.92
N ALA A 189 8.67 -10.92 -17.01
CA ALA A 189 9.99 -11.48 -16.75
C ALA A 189 11.04 -10.95 -17.75
N SER A 190 12.11 -10.36 -17.23
CA SER A 190 13.23 -9.82 -18.01
C SER A 190 14.17 -10.89 -18.57
N SER A 191 13.95 -12.16 -18.24
CA SER A 191 14.72 -13.28 -18.78
C SER A 191 13.86 -14.54 -18.75
N PHE A 192 13.50 -15.02 -19.93
CA PHE A 192 12.85 -16.31 -20.08
C PHE A 192 13.94 -17.37 -20.24
N PRO A 193 13.82 -18.52 -19.55
CA PRO A 193 14.79 -19.60 -19.69
C PRO A 193 14.76 -20.13 -21.13
N ASP A 194 15.94 -20.27 -21.74
CA ASP A 194 16.09 -20.94 -23.03
C ASP A 194 15.74 -22.43 -22.85
N ASN A 195 14.56 -22.80 -23.34
CA ASN A 195 14.02 -24.16 -23.24
C ASN A 195 13.44 -24.58 -24.59
N ASP A 196 13.08 -25.85 -24.72
CA ASP A 196 12.56 -26.43 -25.97
C ASP A 196 11.30 -25.69 -26.47
N PHE A 197 10.43 -25.26 -25.55
CA PHE A 197 9.23 -24.48 -25.85
C PHE A 197 9.56 -23.14 -26.53
N HIS A 198 10.44 -22.32 -25.95
CA HIS A 198 10.79 -21.03 -26.55
C HIS A 198 11.57 -21.20 -27.86
N ARG A 199 12.36 -22.28 -28.02
CA ARG A 199 13.00 -22.61 -29.31
C ARG A 199 11.96 -22.97 -30.38
N ARG A 200 10.92 -23.74 -30.03
CA ARG A 200 9.78 -24.02 -30.93
C ARG A 200 9.05 -22.75 -31.34
N LEU A 201 8.82 -21.82 -30.41
CA LEU A 201 8.17 -20.53 -30.71
C LEU A 201 9.06 -19.63 -31.57
N ALA A 202 10.36 -19.60 -31.32
CA ALA A 202 11.32 -18.82 -32.09
C ALA A 202 11.43 -19.30 -33.55
N ALA A 203 11.36 -20.61 -33.78
CA ALA A 203 11.31 -21.19 -35.13
C ALA A 203 10.11 -20.70 -35.95
N ASP A 204 9.04 -20.28 -35.27
CA ASP A 204 7.78 -19.80 -35.84
C ASP A 204 7.66 -18.27 -35.86
N GLU A 205 8.76 -17.56 -35.60
CA GLU A 205 8.80 -16.09 -35.45
C GLU A 205 7.83 -15.56 -34.38
N ALA A 206 7.41 -16.42 -33.45
CA ALA A 206 6.46 -16.12 -32.40
C ALA A 206 7.14 -15.72 -31.07
N TRP A 207 8.47 -15.62 -31.09
CA TRP A 207 9.29 -15.28 -29.92
C TRP A 207 10.60 -14.61 -30.35
N PRO A 208 11.11 -13.59 -29.62
CA PRO A 208 10.55 -12.97 -28.42
C PRO A 208 9.33 -12.07 -28.71
N PRO A 209 8.47 -11.79 -27.72
CA PRO A 209 7.36 -10.87 -27.88
C PRO A 209 7.88 -9.44 -28.17
N PRO A 210 7.10 -8.61 -28.89
CA PRO A 210 7.49 -7.26 -29.25
C PRO A 210 7.63 -6.36 -28.01
N ALA A 211 8.48 -5.33 -28.11
CA ALA A 211 8.73 -4.38 -27.02
C ALA A 211 7.44 -3.68 -26.52
N GLU A 212 6.48 -3.44 -27.42
CA GLU A 212 5.18 -2.87 -27.09
C GLU A 212 4.36 -3.76 -26.16
N MET A 213 4.38 -5.08 -26.37
CA MET A 213 3.71 -6.02 -25.46
C MET A 213 4.36 -5.98 -24.08
N GLY A 214 5.70 -5.87 -24.03
CA GLY A 214 6.42 -5.65 -22.77
C GLY A 214 6.01 -4.36 -22.05
N ARG A 215 5.79 -3.26 -22.80
CA ARG A 215 5.27 -1.99 -22.26
C ARG A 215 3.88 -2.15 -21.67
N ILE A 216 2.96 -2.81 -22.39
CA ILE A 216 1.58 -3.05 -21.95
C ILE A 216 1.54 -3.90 -20.69
N VAL A 217 2.26 -5.02 -20.69
CA VAL A 217 2.37 -5.91 -19.52
C VAL A 217 3.01 -5.18 -18.34
N GLY A 218 4.07 -4.40 -18.59
CA GLY A 218 4.72 -3.59 -17.56
C GLY A 218 3.76 -2.59 -16.92
N HIS A 219 2.99 -1.87 -17.73
CA HIS A 219 1.98 -0.92 -17.24
C HIS A 219 0.91 -1.63 -16.40
N ALA A 220 0.30 -2.70 -16.93
CA ALA A 220 -0.70 -3.49 -16.24
C ALA A 220 -0.19 -4.05 -14.90
N ALA A 221 1.03 -4.59 -14.87
CA ALA A 221 1.63 -5.16 -13.65
C ALA A 221 1.93 -4.10 -12.57
N THR A 222 2.19 -2.85 -12.96
CA THR A 222 2.41 -1.72 -12.04
C THR A 222 1.15 -0.94 -11.69
N MET A 223 0.00 -1.32 -12.25
CA MET A 223 -1.24 -0.59 -12.07
C MET A 223 -1.72 -0.67 -10.61
N PRO A 224 -1.98 0.47 -9.96
CA PRO A 224 -2.56 0.49 -8.62
C PRO A 224 -3.99 -0.05 -8.66
N THR A 225 -4.42 -0.71 -7.58
CA THR A 225 -5.81 -1.16 -7.42
C THR A 225 -6.73 0.05 -7.19
N LYS A 226 -7.20 0.66 -8.27
CA LYS A 226 -8.13 1.80 -8.26
C LYS A 226 -9.57 1.30 -8.50
N LEU A 227 -10.54 2.02 -7.94
CA LEU A 227 -11.97 1.78 -8.22
C LEU A 227 -12.38 2.33 -9.59
N TRP A 228 -11.79 3.46 -9.98
CA TRP A 228 -12.07 4.15 -11.23
C TRP A 228 -10.91 3.93 -12.18
N LEU A 229 -11.22 3.45 -13.37
CA LEU A 229 -10.27 3.22 -14.46
C LEU A 229 -10.19 4.51 -15.27
N GLU A 230 -8.98 5.01 -15.44
CA GLU A 230 -8.72 6.30 -16.09
C GLU A 230 -8.08 6.07 -17.47
N GLN A 231 -8.10 7.11 -18.29
CA GLN A 231 -7.32 7.17 -19.52
C GLN A 231 -6.41 8.38 -19.38
N ASP A 232 -5.10 8.16 -19.50
CA ASP A 232 -4.13 9.24 -19.44
C ASP A 232 -4.29 10.16 -20.67
N GLU A 233 -4.09 11.46 -20.46
CA GLU A 233 -4.26 12.47 -21.51
C GLU A 233 -3.21 12.24 -22.62
N GLY A 234 -3.69 11.85 -23.81
CA GLY A 234 -2.84 11.54 -24.96
C GLY A 234 -2.48 10.05 -25.12
N ASP A 235 -2.91 9.17 -24.21
CA ASP A 235 -2.81 7.72 -24.42
C ASP A 235 -4.08 7.20 -25.09
N PRO A 236 -4.00 6.49 -26.24
CA PRO A 236 -5.18 5.88 -26.87
C PRO A 236 -5.79 4.74 -26.03
N LEU A 237 -5.06 4.17 -25.07
CA LEU A 237 -5.49 3.06 -24.24
C LEU A 237 -5.87 3.56 -22.84
N ASN A 238 -7.01 3.07 -22.34
CA ASN A 238 -7.40 3.26 -20.94
C ASN A 238 -6.81 2.16 -20.04
N ASP A 239 -6.90 2.35 -18.72
CA ASP A 239 -6.43 1.40 -17.72
C ASP A 239 -6.99 -0.02 -17.94
N LEU A 240 -8.27 -0.13 -18.36
CA LEU A 240 -8.91 -1.43 -18.61
C LEU A 240 -8.31 -2.13 -19.84
N ASP A 241 -8.02 -1.38 -20.90
CA ASP A 241 -7.46 -1.91 -22.14
C ASP A 241 -6.09 -2.52 -21.89
N TYR A 242 -5.24 -1.86 -21.09
CA TYR A 242 -3.96 -2.43 -20.65
C TYR A 242 -4.14 -3.76 -19.91
N LEU A 243 -5.09 -3.83 -18.96
CA LEU A 243 -5.38 -5.05 -18.20
C LEU A 243 -5.93 -6.18 -19.10
N VAL A 244 -6.82 -5.85 -20.03
CA VAL A 244 -7.43 -6.82 -20.94
C VAL A 244 -6.39 -7.41 -21.89
N VAL A 245 -5.57 -6.57 -22.51
CA VAL A 245 -4.52 -7.03 -23.43
C VAL A 245 -3.47 -7.87 -22.69
N CYS A 246 -3.05 -7.42 -21.50
CA CYS A 246 -2.13 -8.20 -20.67
C CYS A 246 -2.71 -9.58 -20.31
N GLY A 247 -4.00 -9.64 -19.95
CA GLY A 247 -4.68 -10.90 -19.65
C GLY A 247 -4.88 -11.80 -20.86
N GLN A 248 -5.13 -11.23 -22.06
CA GLN A 248 -5.24 -11.98 -23.31
C GLN A 248 -3.89 -12.59 -23.72
N ALA A 249 -2.81 -11.81 -23.66
CA ALA A 249 -1.47 -12.29 -23.95
C ALA A 249 -1.04 -13.37 -22.96
N THR A 250 -1.25 -13.14 -21.67
CA THR A 250 -0.84 -14.07 -20.62
C THR A 250 -1.58 -15.41 -20.74
N ILE A 251 -2.90 -15.41 -20.99
CA ILE A 251 -3.64 -16.67 -21.12
C ILE A 251 -3.22 -17.46 -22.36
N CYS A 252 -2.98 -16.80 -23.50
CA CYS A 252 -2.47 -17.46 -24.70
C CYS A 252 -1.10 -18.11 -24.42
N TYR A 253 -0.18 -17.37 -23.79
CA TYR A 253 1.12 -17.88 -23.41
C TYR A 253 1.04 -19.07 -22.45
N ASN A 254 0.28 -18.94 -21.37
CA ASN A 254 0.15 -19.98 -20.35
C ASN A 254 -0.53 -21.24 -20.90
N LEU A 255 -1.51 -21.09 -21.79
CA LEU A 255 -2.18 -22.22 -22.44
C LEU A 255 -1.24 -22.99 -23.34
N MET A 256 -0.50 -22.31 -24.22
CA MET A 256 0.50 -22.95 -25.08
C MET A 256 1.56 -23.67 -24.25
N LYS A 257 2.08 -22.98 -23.22
CA LYS A 257 3.11 -23.52 -22.35
C LYS A 257 2.62 -24.74 -21.57
N HIS A 258 1.39 -24.70 -21.05
CA HIS A 258 0.79 -25.84 -20.35
C HIS A 258 0.60 -27.04 -21.26
N ALA A 259 0.05 -26.83 -22.46
CA ALA A 259 -0.08 -27.89 -23.45
C ALA A 259 1.29 -28.50 -23.79
N TRP A 260 2.34 -27.68 -23.92
CA TRP A 260 3.68 -28.14 -24.23
C TRP A 260 4.38 -28.88 -23.08
N ASP A 261 4.31 -28.33 -21.85
CA ASP A 261 5.06 -28.84 -20.71
C ASP A 261 4.36 -30.02 -20.01
N GLU A 262 3.02 -30.01 -19.92
CA GLU A 262 2.25 -30.96 -19.10
C GLU A 262 1.43 -31.97 -19.93
N CYS A 263 1.06 -31.62 -21.16
CA CYS A 263 0.25 -32.48 -22.04
C CYS A 263 1.06 -33.20 -23.12
N ARG A 264 2.40 -33.18 -23.00
CA ARG A 264 3.32 -33.82 -23.93
C ARG A 264 4.37 -34.64 -23.16
N ARG A 265 4.67 -35.86 -23.61
CA ARG A 265 5.70 -36.72 -23.03
C ARG A 265 6.45 -37.43 -24.15
N ASP A 266 7.79 -37.41 -24.07
CA ASP A 266 8.70 -38.02 -25.06
C ASP A 266 8.47 -37.59 -26.52
N GLY A 267 7.89 -36.40 -26.72
CA GLY A 267 7.59 -35.85 -28.04
C GLY A 267 6.17 -36.10 -28.54
N GLU A 268 5.38 -36.93 -27.84
CA GLU A 268 4.01 -37.26 -28.20
C GLU A 268 2.99 -36.52 -27.32
N TRP A 269 1.85 -36.16 -27.91
CA TRP A 269 0.73 -35.55 -27.22
C TRP A 269 -0.06 -36.61 -26.44
N LEU A 270 -0.28 -36.36 -25.15
CA LEU A 270 -0.90 -37.33 -24.24
C LEU A 270 -2.40 -37.50 -24.51
N ASP A 271 -3.10 -36.40 -24.82
CA ASP A 271 -4.55 -36.36 -24.97
C ASP A 271 -4.95 -35.89 -26.38
N PRO A 272 -5.94 -36.55 -27.03
CA PRO A 272 -6.48 -36.12 -28.31
C PRO A 272 -6.99 -34.66 -28.28
N GLY A 273 -6.68 -33.89 -29.31
CA GLY A 273 -7.09 -32.48 -29.44
C GLY A 273 -6.21 -31.46 -28.71
N THR A 274 -5.22 -31.89 -27.93
CA THR A 274 -4.29 -30.96 -27.27
C THR A 274 -3.32 -30.31 -28.26
N GLU A 275 -2.92 -31.03 -29.30
CA GLU A 275 -2.16 -30.47 -30.42
C GLU A 275 -2.94 -29.38 -31.15
N GLU A 276 -4.22 -29.63 -31.46
CA GLU A 276 -5.08 -28.63 -32.10
C GLU A 276 -5.28 -27.39 -31.21
N LEU A 277 -5.45 -27.60 -29.90
CA LEU A 277 -5.52 -26.51 -28.92
C LEU A 277 -4.24 -25.68 -28.91
N PHE A 278 -3.08 -26.34 -28.93
CA PHE A 278 -1.78 -25.68 -28.98
C PHE A 278 -1.62 -24.86 -30.26
N GLU A 279 -1.92 -25.44 -31.42
CA GLU A 279 -1.78 -24.76 -32.71
C GLU A 279 -2.78 -23.58 -32.85
N HIS A 280 -4.00 -23.71 -32.32
CA HIS A 280 -4.93 -22.58 -32.23
C HIS A 280 -4.42 -21.48 -31.30
N ALA A 281 -3.90 -21.83 -30.11
CA ALA A 281 -3.34 -20.86 -29.19
C ALA A 281 -2.11 -20.16 -29.78
N LEU A 282 -1.28 -20.89 -30.54
CA LEU A 282 -0.14 -20.36 -31.27
C LEU A 282 -0.54 -19.42 -32.40
N ALA A 283 -1.61 -19.73 -33.13
CA ALA A 283 -2.14 -18.85 -34.15
C ALA A 283 -2.64 -17.52 -33.56
N GLU A 284 -3.36 -17.56 -32.43
CA GLU A 284 -3.80 -16.35 -31.72
C GLU A 284 -2.62 -15.57 -31.13
N TRP A 285 -1.63 -16.27 -30.57
CA TRP A 285 -0.41 -15.64 -30.07
C TRP A 285 0.37 -14.94 -31.18
N LYS A 286 0.50 -15.54 -32.37
CA LYS A 286 1.13 -14.90 -33.54
C LYS A 286 0.42 -13.61 -33.95
N LYS A 287 -0.90 -13.51 -33.80
CA LYS A 287 -1.63 -12.24 -34.03
C LYS A 287 -1.20 -11.18 -33.01
N LEU A 288 -1.12 -11.55 -31.73
CA LEU A 288 -0.67 -10.66 -30.65
C LEU A 288 0.80 -10.23 -30.81
N VAL A 289 1.67 -11.11 -31.31
CA VAL A 289 3.08 -10.78 -31.58
C VAL A 289 3.19 -9.76 -32.72
N ARG A 290 2.33 -9.83 -33.73
CA ARG A 290 2.29 -8.85 -34.83
C ARG A 290 1.66 -7.53 -34.41
N ASP A 291 0.56 -7.59 -33.67
CA ASP A 291 -0.18 -6.45 -33.13
C ASP A 291 -0.74 -6.82 -31.75
N PRO A 292 -0.16 -6.31 -30.65
CA PRO A 292 -0.63 -6.59 -29.29
C PRO A 292 -2.10 -6.20 -29.05
N LEU A 293 -2.65 -5.27 -29.82
CA LEU A 293 -4.03 -4.78 -29.66
C LEU A 293 -5.04 -5.55 -30.52
N SER A 294 -4.59 -6.47 -31.37
CA SER A 294 -5.43 -7.19 -32.34
C SER A 294 -6.67 -7.84 -31.72
N LEU A 295 -6.51 -8.60 -30.62
CA LEU A 295 -7.62 -9.27 -29.93
C LEU A 295 -8.53 -8.30 -29.19
N LEU A 296 -7.99 -7.20 -28.67
CA LEU A 296 -8.80 -6.14 -28.05
C LEU A 296 -9.67 -5.47 -29.12
N ASN A 297 -9.09 -5.12 -30.25
CA ASN A 297 -9.78 -4.48 -31.37
C ASN A 297 -10.86 -5.42 -31.95
N ASP A 298 -10.58 -6.71 -32.11
CA ASP A 298 -11.59 -7.70 -32.50
C ASP A 298 -12.75 -7.77 -31.51
N ARG A 299 -12.47 -7.74 -30.20
CA ARG A 299 -13.50 -7.73 -29.17
C ARG A 299 -14.33 -6.44 -29.22
N LYS A 300 -13.68 -5.29 -29.38
CA LYS A 300 -14.34 -3.98 -29.47
C LYS A 300 -15.24 -3.90 -30.72
N ARG A 301 -14.77 -4.39 -31.88
CA ARG A 301 -15.58 -4.52 -33.11
C ARG A 301 -16.82 -5.39 -32.95
N ARG A 302 -16.70 -6.50 -32.20
CA ARG A 302 -17.83 -7.40 -31.91
C ARG A 302 -18.73 -6.92 -30.77
N SER A 303 -18.42 -5.80 -30.13
CA SER A 303 -19.20 -5.27 -29.01
C SER A 303 -20.59 -4.83 -29.44
N ARG A 304 -21.56 -4.93 -28.53
CA ARG A 304 -22.90 -4.37 -28.73
C ARG A 304 -22.94 -2.84 -28.53
N LEU A 305 -21.91 -2.27 -27.89
CA LEU A 305 -21.82 -0.84 -27.59
C LEU A 305 -21.25 -0.08 -28.80
N PRO A 306 -21.98 0.90 -29.36
CA PRO A 306 -21.51 1.69 -30.51
C PRO A 306 -20.20 2.44 -30.25
N GLU A 307 -20.02 2.94 -29.04
CA GLU A 307 -18.81 3.68 -28.62
C GLU A 307 -17.55 2.82 -28.73
N LEU A 308 -17.63 1.55 -28.32
CA LEU A 308 -16.50 0.61 -28.42
C LEU A 308 -16.20 0.23 -29.87
N LYS A 309 -17.22 0.14 -30.73
CA LYS A 309 -17.02 -0.09 -32.16
C LYS A 309 -16.29 1.08 -32.81
N ALA A 310 -16.72 2.31 -32.53
CA ALA A 310 -16.07 3.52 -33.03
C ALA A 310 -14.60 3.60 -32.60
N GLN A 311 -14.29 3.22 -31.35
CA GLN A 311 -12.91 3.16 -30.85
C GLN A 311 -12.04 2.12 -31.58
N ALA A 312 -12.61 1.04 -32.10
CA ALA A 312 -11.86 0.00 -32.82
C ALA A 312 -11.61 0.34 -34.30
N GLU A 313 -12.31 1.34 -34.83
CA GLU A 313 -12.21 1.85 -36.19
C GLU A 313 -11.42 3.17 -36.24
N ALA A 314 -11.15 3.79 -35.09
CA ALA A 314 -10.28 4.95 -34.97
C ALA A 314 -8.83 4.52 -35.26
N PRO A 315 -8.10 5.24 -36.14
CA PRO A 315 -6.76 4.89 -36.59
C PRO A 315 -5.69 5.00 -35.52
#